data_AF-A0A3N5UG83-F1
#
_entry.id   AF-A0A3N5UG83-F1
#
_cell.length_a   1.000
_cell.length_b   1.000
_cell.length_c   1.000
_cell.angle_alpha   90.00
_cell.angle_beta   90.00
_cell.angle_gamma   90.00
#
_symmetry.space_group_name_H-M   'P 1'
#
loop_
_entity.id
_entity.type
_entity.pdbx_description
1 polymer ?
#
loop_
_entity_poly.entity_id
_entity_poly.type
_entity_poly.pdbx_seq_one_letter_code
_entity_poly.pdbx_strand_id
1 'polypeptide(L)'
;MKGKSSNNFSVTQDEIPESPGLFQRIRYSIFLGTLRTEKVREGYRRLFNSLILHFRPRNVQEDTLRWTLTWGLGGMAVVLVFLLLGTGVLLKFVYQPLPEKAYESIVHLQNEVLFGRLIRNIHHWSANALILVAFLHLLRVFFTGAFHAPRQFNWVIGATSFLVILFSNFTGYLLPWDQLAFWAITICTGMLE
;
A
#
# COMPACT_ATOMS: atom_id res chain seq x y z
N MET A 1 7.27 -43.89 -30.80
CA MET A 1 6.25 -43.15 -31.58
C MET A 1 5.10 -42.77 -30.66
N LYS A 2 4.67 -41.51 -30.75
CA LYS A 2 3.79 -40.79 -29.83
C LYS A 2 2.33 -41.13 -30.16
N GLY A 3 1.66 -41.92 -29.33
CA GLY A 3 0.24 -42.26 -29.49
C GLY A 3 -0.59 -41.56 -28.43
N LYS A 4 -1.07 -40.34 -28.74
CA LYS A 4 -2.12 -39.66 -27.96
C LYS A 4 -3.45 -40.14 -28.55
N SER A 5 -4.24 -40.90 -27.80
CA SER A 5 -5.66 -41.06 -28.10
C SER A 5 -6.46 -40.90 -26.82
N SER A 6 -7.33 -39.91 -26.86
CA SER A 6 -8.24 -39.47 -25.83
C SER A 6 -9.23 -40.59 -25.48
N ASN A 7 -9.16 -41.09 -24.24
CA ASN A 7 -10.29 -41.80 -23.67
C ASN A 7 -11.36 -40.75 -23.34
N ASN A 8 -12.28 -40.56 -24.27
CA ASN A 8 -13.54 -39.85 -24.07
C ASN A 8 -14.37 -40.66 -23.07
N PHE A 9 -14.14 -40.46 -21.78
CA PHE A 9 -15.03 -40.94 -20.73
C PHE A 9 -16.13 -39.89 -20.56
N SER A 10 -17.09 -39.90 -21.49
CA SER A 10 -18.38 -39.27 -21.30
C SER A 10 -19.11 -40.07 -20.23
N VAL A 11 -18.85 -39.75 -18.96
CA VAL A 11 -19.71 -40.19 -17.87
C VAL A 11 -21.03 -39.47 -18.06
N THR A 12 -21.99 -40.19 -18.60
CA THR A 12 -23.42 -39.89 -18.51
C THR A 12 -23.73 -39.40 -17.10
N GLN A 13 -24.19 -38.16 -16.99
CA GLN A 13 -24.54 -37.50 -15.73
C GLN A 13 -25.77 -38.10 -15.04
N ASP A 14 -26.32 -39.20 -15.57
CA ASP A 14 -27.63 -39.76 -15.21
C ASP A 14 -27.57 -41.05 -14.36
N GLU A 15 -26.40 -41.43 -13.83
CA GLU A 15 -26.29 -42.54 -12.87
C GLU A 15 -25.64 -42.11 -11.55
N ILE A 16 -26.27 -41.17 -10.83
CA ILE A 16 -25.96 -40.92 -9.43
C ILE A 16 -26.96 -41.72 -8.57
N PRO A 17 -26.59 -42.87 -7.98
CA PRO A 17 -27.48 -43.56 -7.04
C PRO A 17 -27.79 -42.62 -5.87
N GLU A 18 -29.07 -42.47 -5.51
CA GLU A 18 -29.54 -41.49 -4.50
C GLU A 18 -28.92 -41.66 -3.09
N SER A 19 -28.25 -42.78 -2.82
CA SER A 19 -27.46 -42.97 -1.60
C SER A 19 -26.20 -43.82 -1.84
N PRO A 20 -25.05 -43.24 -2.24
CA PRO A 20 -23.82 -44.00 -2.30
C PRO A 20 -23.39 -44.40 -0.88
N GLY A 21 -22.98 -45.65 -0.70
CA GLY A 21 -22.50 -46.18 0.58
C GLY A 21 -21.28 -45.40 1.09
N LEU A 22 -21.08 -45.41 2.42
CA LEU A 22 -19.99 -44.66 3.10
C LEU A 22 -18.61 -44.93 2.46
N PHE A 23 -18.37 -46.17 2.05
CA PHE A 23 -17.11 -46.57 1.40
C PHE A 23 -16.92 -45.97 0.00
N GLN A 24 -18.00 -45.85 -0.78
CA GLN A 24 -17.97 -45.18 -2.09
C GLN A 24 -17.76 -43.67 -1.92
N ARG A 25 -18.42 -43.04 -0.94
CA ARG A 25 -18.22 -41.61 -0.63
C ARG A 25 -16.76 -41.30 -0.27
N ILE A 26 -16.14 -42.17 0.53
CA ILE A 26 -14.71 -42.06 0.90
C ILE A 26 -13.82 -42.23 -0.33
N ARG A 27 -14.11 -43.21 -1.20
CA ARG A 27 -13.34 -43.41 -2.43
C ARG A 27 -13.43 -42.21 -3.39
N TYR A 28 -14.62 -41.64 -3.57
CA TYR A 28 -14.79 -40.46 -4.42
C TYR A 28 -14.15 -39.20 -3.83
N SER A 29 -14.13 -39.02 -2.50
CA SER A 29 -13.49 -37.85 -1.88
C SER A 29 -11.96 -37.88 -1.95
N ILE A 30 -11.35 -39.07 -1.94
CA ILE A 30 -9.89 -39.25 -2.05
C ILE A 30 -9.37 -38.96 -3.46
N PHE A 31 -10.09 -39.39 -4.50
CA PHE A 31 -9.70 -39.17 -5.91
C PHE A 31 -10.14 -37.80 -6.47
N LEU A 32 -10.92 -37.01 -5.72
CA LEU A 32 -11.30 -35.63 -6.06
C LEU A 32 -10.17 -34.59 -5.77
N GLY A 33 -8.93 -35.03 -5.57
CA GLY A 33 -7.79 -34.14 -5.30
C GLY A 33 -7.40 -33.29 -6.53
N THR A 34 -7.51 -33.85 -7.73
CA THR A 34 -7.08 -33.20 -8.99
C THR A 34 -8.10 -32.19 -9.53
N LEU A 35 -9.41 -32.48 -9.42
CA LEU A 35 -10.46 -31.54 -9.83
C LEU A 35 -10.60 -30.34 -8.88
N ARG A 36 -10.32 -30.53 -7.58
CA ARG A 36 -10.31 -29.44 -6.58
C ARG A 36 -9.13 -28.49 -6.79
N THR A 37 -7.95 -28.98 -7.15
CA THR A 37 -6.78 -28.13 -7.44
C THR A 37 -6.98 -27.29 -8.70
N GLU A 38 -7.58 -27.85 -9.76
CA GLU A 38 -7.94 -27.10 -10.97
C GLU A 38 -9.00 -26.03 -10.69
N LYS A 39 -10.07 -26.37 -9.95
CA LYS A 39 -11.14 -25.41 -9.61
C LYS A 39 -10.66 -24.26 -8.70
N VAL A 40 -9.74 -24.53 -7.76
CA VAL A 40 -9.10 -23.49 -6.92
C VAL A 40 -8.20 -22.58 -7.78
N ARG A 41 -7.38 -23.16 -8.66
CA ARG A 41 -6.53 -22.40 -9.59
C ARG A 41 -7.35 -21.50 -10.53
N GLU A 42 -8.48 -22.01 -11.02
CA GLU A 42 -9.43 -21.22 -11.80
C GLU A 42 -10.09 -20.09 -11.00
N GLY A 43 -10.40 -20.33 -9.72
CA GLY A 43 -10.90 -19.29 -8.81
C GLY A 43 -9.91 -18.14 -8.67
N TYR A 44 -8.62 -18.43 -8.42
CA TYR A 44 -7.57 -17.42 -8.39
C TYR A 44 -7.41 -16.69 -9.74
N ARG A 45 -7.46 -17.41 -10.87
CA ARG A 45 -7.42 -16.77 -12.19
C ARG A 45 -8.63 -15.87 -12.45
N ARG A 46 -9.83 -16.24 -12.01
CA ARG A 46 -11.03 -15.41 -12.17
C ARG A 46 -10.99 -14.19 -11.28
N LEU A 47 -10.53 -14.33 -10.03
CA LEU A 47 -10.30 -13.20 -9.13
C LEU A 47 -9.21 -12.27 -9.68
N PHE A 48 -8.08 -12.82 -10.11
CA PHE A 48 -6.98 -12.06 -10.69
C PHE A 48 -7.39 -11.38 -12.00
N ASN A 49 -8.10 -12.08 -12.89
CA ASN A 49 -8.61 -11.50 -14.12
C ASN A 49 -9.66 -10.41 -13.82
N SER A 50 -10.58 -10.65 -12.89
CA SER A 50 -11.57 -9.65 -12.48
C SER A 50 -10.92 -8.41 -11.88
N LEU A 51 -9.88 -8.59 -11.06
CA LEU A 51 -9.12 -7.49 -10.45
C LEU A 51 -8.31 -6.72 -11.50
N ILE A 52 -7.59 -7.42 -12.37
CA ILE A 52 -6.72 -6.78 -13.37
C ILE A 52 -7.54 -6.09 -14.47
N LEU A 53 -8.72 -6.63 -14.81
CA LEU A 53 -9.66 -6.00 -15.73
C LEU A 53 -10.34 -4.79 -15.11
N HIS A 54 -10.59 -4.77 -13.78
CA HIS A 54 -11.17 -3.61 -13.10
C HIS A 54 -10.15 -2.47 -12.87
N PHE A 55 -8.87 -2.81 -12.71
CA PHE A 55 -7.82 -1.80 -12.51
C PHE A 55 -7.61 -0.88 -13.73
N ARG A 56 -8.05 -1.31 -14.92
CA ARG A 56 -8.05 -0.48 -16.13
C ARG A 56 -9.47 0.04 -16.41
N PRO A 57 -9.84 1.26 -15.95
CA PRO A 57 -11.13 1.83 -16.33
C PRO A 57 -11.21 1.94 -17.85
N ARG A 58 -12.24 1.33 -18.45
CA ARG A 58 -12.42 1.26 -19.91
C ARG A 58 -12.64 2.64 -20.52
N ASN A 59 -13.31 3.55 -19.81
CA ASN A 59 -13.55 4.92 -20.24
C ASN A 59 -13.26 5.89 -19.07
N VAL A 60 -12.44 6.91 -19.33
CA VAL A 60 -12.19 8.05 -18.43
C VAL A 60 -12.55 9.31 -19.19
N GLN A 61 -13.30 10.21 -18.58
CA GLN A 61 -13.65 11.49 -19.21
C GLN A 61 -12.38 12.33 -19.38
N GLU A 62 -12.08 12.75 -20.62
CA GLU A 62 -10.83 13.43 -21.00
C GLU A 62 -10.61 14.72 -20.19
N ASP A 63 -11.68 15.39 -19.77
CA ASP A 63 -11.64 16.59 -18.93
C ASP A 63 -10.95 16.37 -17.57
N THR A 64 -11.05 15.16 -17.03
CA THR A 64 -10.42 14.78 -15.75
C THR A 64 -8.92 14.46 -15.90
N LEU A 65 -8.44 14.20 -17.12
CA LEU A 65 -7.05 13.92 -17.45
C LEU A 65 -6.27 15.17 -17.87
N ARG A 66 -6.94 16.32 -17.98
CA ARG A 66 -6.28 17.58 -18.31
C ARG A 66 -5.18 17.84 -17.27
N TRP A 67 -3.94 17.90 -17.75
CA TRP A 67 -2.74 18.17 -16.93
C TRP A 67 -2.91 19.40 -16.04
N THR A 68 -3.57 20.42 -16.56
CA THR A 68 -3.88 21.68 -15.87
C THR A 68 -4.84 21.49 -14.68
N LEU A 69 -5.67 20.45 -14.67
CA LEU A 69 -6.67 20.20 -13.63
C LEU A 69 -6.14 19.30 -12.50
N THR A 70 -5.27 18.33 -12.83
CA THR A 70 -4.78 17.34 -11.85
C THR A 70 -3.40 17.71 -11.30
N TRP A 71 -2.59 18.49 -12.05
CA TRP A 71 -1.19 18.85 -11.72
C TRP A 71 -0.31 17.64 -11.34
N GLY A 72 -0.79 16.41 -11.55
CA GLY A 72 -0.18 15.19 -11.01
C GLY A 72 -0.16 15.08 -9.48
N LEU A 73 -0.77 15.99 -8.70
CA LEU A 73 -0.53 16.11 -7.26
C LEU A 73 -0.80 14.83 -6.47
N GLY A 74 -1.92 14.15 -6.75
CA GLY A 74 -2.25 12.89 -6.09
C GLY A 74 -1.25 11.77 -6.44
N GLY A 75 -0.83 11.68 -7.70
CA GLY A 75 0.18 10.72 -8.13
C GLY A 75 1.57 11.02 -7.54
N MET A 76 1.94 12.30 -7.50
CA MET A 76 3.17 12.76 -6.86
C MET A 76 3.20 12.40 -5.37
N ALA A 77 2.09 12.59 -4.65
CA ALA A 77 1.98 12.20 -3.24
C ALA A 77 2.25 10.70 -3.06
N VAL A 78 1.67 9.85 -3.91
CA VAL A 78 1.90 8.40 -3.87
C VAL A 78 3.37 8.05 -4.10
N VAL A 79 4.01 8.66 -5.11
CA VAL A 79 5.44 8.45 -5.38
C VAL A 79 6.31 8.88 -4.19
N LEU A 80 6.01 10.03 -3.58
CA LEU A 80 6.72 10.52 -2.40
C LEU A 80 6.55 9.60 -1.19
N VAL A 81 5.36 9.03 -0.97
CA VAL A 81 5.14 8.03 0.08
C VAL A 81 6.02 6.80 -0.15
N PHE A 82 6.07 6.26 -1.36
CA PHE A 82 6.94 5.11 -1.65
C PHE A 82 8.43 5.43 -1.48
N LEU A 83 8.85 6.63 -1.90
CA LEU A 83 10.21 7.12 -1.70
C LEU A 83 10.57 7.23 -0.22
N LEU A 84 9.65 7.76 0.61
CA LEU A 84 9.80 7.85 2.07
C LEU A 84 9.84 6.46 2.72
N LEU A 85 9.00 5.52 2.29
CA LEU A 85 9.04 4.15 2.79
C LEU A 85 10.40 3.48 2.48
N GLY A 86 10.87 3.59 1.24
CA GLY A 86 12.16 3.03 0.83
C GLY A 86 13.32 3.63 1.62
N THR A 87 13.42 4.96 1.65
CA THR A 87 14.49 5.64 2.39
C THR A 87 14.38 5.47 3.90
N GLY A 88 13.16 5.41 4.46
CA GLY A 88 12.93 5.18 5.89
C GLY A 88 13.35 3.80 6.35
N VAL A 89 13.09 2.76 5.56
CA VAL A 89 13.58 1.40 5.82
C VAL A 89 15.11 1.37 5.83
N LEU A 90 15.76 2.07 4.89
CA LEU A 90 17.22 2.16 4.85
C LEU A 90 17.79 2.85 6.10
N LEU A 91 17.19 3.95 6.54
CA LEU A 91 17.60 4.67 7.76
C LEU A 91 17.43 3.82 9.02
N LYS A 92 16.37 3.01 9.08
CA LYS A 92 16.07 2.15 10.23
C LYS A 92 17.16 1.10 10.49
N PHE A 93 17.90 0.65 9.48
CA PHE A 93 18.98 -0.33 9.68
C PHE A 93 20.16 0.21 10.50
N VAL A 94 20.35 1.53 10.55
CA VAL A 94 21.44 2.18 11.27
C VAL A 94 20.95 2.85 12.56
N TYR A 95 19.72 3.36 12.55
CA TYR A 95 19.15 4.12 13.66
C TYR A 95 18.92 3.26 14.92
N GLN A 96 19.33 3.79 16.08
CA GLN A 96 19.10 3.17 17.39
C GLN A 96 18.09 3.98 18.22
N PRO A 97 16.91 3.43 18.56
CA PRO A 97 15.86 4.15 19.27
C PRO A 97 16.09 4.16 20.80
N LEU A 98 17.26 4.61 21.24
CA LEU A 98 17.62 4.77 22.66
C LEU A 98 17.99 6.23 22.90
N PRO A 99 17.46 6.94 23.91
CA PRO A 99 17.74 8.37 24.10
C PRO A 99 19.23 8.72 24.16
N GLU A 100 20.04 7.83 24.75
CA GLU A 100 21.49 7.97 24.88
C GLU A 100 22.24 7.80 23.55
N LYS A 101 21.69 7.00 22.62
CA LYS A 101 22.36 6.61 21.36
C LYS A 101 21.68 7.15 20.11
N ALA A 102 20.49 7.72 20.20
CA ALA A 102 19.71 8.18 19.06
C ALA A 102 20.48 9.23 18.26
N TYR A 103 20.97 10.28 18.94
CA TYR A 103 21.76 11.32 18.31
C TYR A 103 23.08 10.79 17.75
N GLU A 104 23.79 9.96 18.51
CA GLU A 104 25.06 9.34 18.07
C GLU A 104 24.85 8.49 16.80
N SER A 105 23.79 7.69 16.74
CA SER A 105 23.46 6.86 15.56
C SER A 105 23.21 7.70 14.32
N ILE A 106 22.64 8.90 14.48
CA ILE A 106 22.44 9.86 13.40
C ILE A 106 23.75 10.51 12.94
N VAL A 107 24.68 10.80 13.85
CA VAL A 107 26.01 11.32 13.51
C VAL A 107 26.81 10.25 12.76
N HIS A 108 26.79 9.01 13.26
CA HIS A 108 27.41 7.86 12.60
C HIS A 108 26.86 7.65 11.19
N LEU A 109 25.53 7.66 11.02
CA LEU A 109 24.87 7.57 9.72
C LEU A 109 25.37 8.65 8.74
N GLN A 110 25.59 9.88 9.20
CA GLN A 110 25.99 10.97 8.31
C GLN A 110 27.46 10.92 7.89
N ASN A 111 28.34 10.44 8.76
CA ASN A 111 29.79 10.52 8.57
C ASN A 111 30.43 9.20 8.13
N GLU A 112 29.93 8.07 8.62
CA GLU A 112 30.58 6.75 8.47
C GLU A 112 29.88 5.86 7.42
N VAL A 113 28.57 6.05 7.23
CA VAL A 113 27.79 5.24 6.28
C VAL A 113 27.86 5.82 4.87
N LEU A 114 28.24 4.99 3.90
CA LEU A 114 28.29 5.38 2.49
C LEU A 114 26.90 5.85 2.01
N PHE A 115 26.84 7.06 1.44
CA PHE A 115 25.60 7.76 1.06
C PHE A 115 24.60 8.03 2.21
N GLY A 116 24.95 7.79 3.47
CA GLY A 116 24.01 7.96 4.59
C GLY A 116 23.48 9.38 4.73
N ARG A 117 24.36 10.40 4.56
CA ARG A 117 23.94 11.82 4.50
C ARG A 117 22.98 12.10 3.35
N LEU A 118 23.22 11.51 2.17
CA LEU A 118 22.36 11.70 1.00
C LEU A 118 20.98 11.09 1.24
N ILE A 119 20.90 9.85 1.73
CA ILE A 119 19.65 9.15 2.02
C ILE A 119 18.84 9.91 3.07
N ARG A 120 19.48 10.37 4.15
CA ARG A 120 18.85 11.19 5.19
C ARG A 120 18.27 12.49 4.61
N ASN A 121 19.04 13.19 3.78
CA ASN A 121 18.59 14.42 3.15
C ASN A 121 17.41 14.16 2.20
N ILE A 122 17.47 13.12 1.37
CA ILE A 122 16.36 12.74 0.49
C ILE A 122 15.12 12.44 1.33
N HIS A 123 15.25 11.67 2.41
CA HIS A 123 14.12 11.36 3.30
C HIS A 123 13.51 12.63 3.91
N HIS A 124 14.34 13.52 4.46
CA HIS A 124 13.90 14.79 5.06
C HIS A 124 13.20 15.71 4.05
N TRP A 125 13.82 15.95 2.89
CA TRP A 125 13.23 16.80 1.85
C TRP A 125 11.97 16.19 1.23
N SER A 126 11.93 14.87 1.07
CA SER A 126 10.74 14.17 0.58
C SER A 126 9.58 14.27 1.58
N ALA A 127 9.85 14.27 2.89
CA ALA A 127 8.82 14.42 3.91
C ALA A 127 8.17 15.81 3.85
N ASN A 128 8.97 16.87 3.69
CA ASN A 128 8.47 18.24 3.53
C ASN A 128 7.70 18.41 2.21
N ALA A 129 8.21 17.84 1.12
CA ALA A 129 7.53 17.83 -0.16
C ALA A 129 6.18 17.10 -0.09
N LEU A 130 6.10 15.98 0.64
CA LEU A 130 4.86 15.22 0.81
C LEU A 130 3.80 16.04 1.52
N ILE A 131 4.14 16.76 2.60
CA ILE A 131 3.18 17.64 3.28
C ILE A 131 2.66 18.70 2.31
N LEU A 132 3.56 19.38 1.59
CA LEU A 132 3.19 20.45 0.66
C LEU A 132 2.27 19.91 -0.45
N VAL A 133 2.66 18.80 -1.09
CA VAL A 133 1.90 18.19 -2.19
C VAL A 133 0.55 17.67 -1.69
N ALA A 134 0.51 17.02 -0.53
CA ALA A 134 -0.74 16.53 0.06
C ALA A 134 -1.69 17.67 0.45
N PHE A 135 -1.15 18.76 1.00
CA PHE A 135 -1.92 19.96 1.31
C PHE A 135 -2.49 20.63 0.04
N LEU A 136 -1.67 20.81 -0.99
CA LEU A 136 -2.12 21.34 -2.29
C LEU A 136 -3.15 20.42 -2.95
N HIS A 137 -2.98 19.10 -2.83
CA HIS A 137 -3.96 18.13 -3.30
C HIS A 137 -5.31 18.27 -2.59
N LEU A 138 -5.28 18.43 -1.26
CA LEU A 138 -6.47 18.64 -0.44
C LEU A 138 -7.20 19.94 -0.82
N LEU A 139 -6.45 21.05 -0.94
CA LEU A 139 -6.99 22.35 -1.40
C LEU A 139 -7.64 22.23 -2.78
N ARG A 140 -6.98 21.56 -3.72
CA ARG A 140 -7.54 21.34 -5.06
C ARG A 140 -8.86 20.58 -4.97
N VAL A 141 -8.91 19.45 -4.24
CA VAL A 141 -10.15 18.65 -4.11
C VAL A 141 -11.28 19.46 -3.47
N PHE A 142 -10.95 20.31 -2.49
CA PHE A 142 -11.88 21.25 -1.86
C PHE A 142 -12.40 22.30 -2.86
N PHE A 143 -11.54 23.06 -3.52
CA PHE A 143 -11.96 24.14 -4.44
C PHE A 143 -12.64 23.62 -5.71
N THR A 144 -12.30 22.41 -6.17
CA THR A 144 -12.97 21.77 -7.31
C THR A 144 -14.33 21.15 -6.96
N GLY A 145 -14.77 21.20 -5.70
CA GLY A 145 -16.03 20.60 -5.26
C GLY A 145 -16.07 19.08 -5.37
N ALA A 146 -14.90 18.43 -5.51
CA ALA A 146 -14.80 16.99 -5.80
C ALA A 146 -15.11 16.08 -4.58
N PHE A 147 -15.50 16.67 -3.46
CA PHE A 147 -15.94 15.98 -2.24
C PHE A 147 -17.44 15.65 -2.21
N HIS A 148 -18.25 16.15 -3.16
CA HIS A 148 -19.67 15.82 -3.26
C HIS A 148 -19.92 14.34 -3.65
N ALA A 149 -21.16 13.88 -3.47
CA ALA A 149 -21.57 12.52 -3.85
C ALA A 149 -21.23 12.25 -5.34
N PRO A 150 -20.74 11.05 -5.71
CA PRO A 150 -20.60 9.82 -4.93
C PRO A 150 -19.24 9.65 -4.20
N ARG A 151 -18.39 10.68 -4.11
CA ARG A 151 -16.98 10.57 -3.65
C ARG A 151 -16.73 11.01 -2.21
N GLN A 152 -17.79 11.18 -1.41
CA GLN A 152 -17.72 11.64 -0.02
C GLN A 152 -16.81 10.75 0.85
N PHE A 153 -16.87 9.44 0.66
CA PHE A 153 -16.03 8.50 1.41
C PHE A 153 -14.53 8.67 1.10
N ASN A 154 -14.19 8.88 -0.19
CA ASN A 154 -12.80 9.13 -0.59
C ASN A 154 -12.26 10.44 -0.01
N TRP A 155 -13.12 11.45 0.15
CA TRP A 155 -12.75 12.70 0.82
C TRP A 155 -12.37 12.47 2.27
N VAL A 156 -13.17 11.72 3.04
CA VAL A 156 -12.87 11.38 4.44
C VAL A 156 -11.57 10.61 4.55
N ILE A 157 -11.34 9.63 3.66
CA ILE A 157 -10.07 8.89 3.60
C ILE A 157 -8.90 9.83 3.31
N GLY A 158 -9.05 10.74 2.34
CA GLY A 158 -8.00 11.70 1.97
C GLY A 158 -7.65 12.65 3.12
N ALA A 159 -8.66 13.22 3.79
CA ALA A 159 -8.47 14.08 4.96
C ALA A 159 -7.82 13.33 6.13
N THR A 160 -8.26 12.09 6.40
CA THR A 160 -7.67 11.24 7.44
C THR A 160 -6.21 10.90 7.10
N SER A 161 -5.93 10.59 5.84
CA SER A 161 -4.56 10.31 5.37
C SER A 161 -3.65 11.53 5.53
N PHE A 162 -4.16 12.74 5.28
CA PHE A 162 -3.40 13.97 5.51
C PHE A 162 -3.05 14.16 7.00
N LEU A 163 -3.98 13.88 7.92
CA LEU A 163 -3.71 13.91 9.36
C LEU A 163 -2.65 12.87 9.76
N VAL A 164 -2.71 11.66 9.20
CA VAL A 164 -1.69 10.62 9.41
C VAL A 164 -0.32 11.06 8.91
N ILE A 165 -0.25 11.74 7.75
CA ILE A 165 1.00 12.30 7.21
C ILE A 165 1.57 13.35 8.16
N LEU A 166 0.75 14.27 8.67
CA LEU A 166 1.19 15.29 9.63
C LEU A 166 1.72 14.66 10.93
N PHE A 167 0.98 13.70 11.49
CA PHE A 167 1.41 12.97 12.67
C PHE A 167 2.71 12.20 12.43
N SER A 168 2.83 11.51 11.30
CA SER A 168 4.05 10.79 10.92
C SER A 168 5.24 11.72 10.72
N ASN A 169 5.03 12.92 10.17
CA ASN A 169 6.10 13.89 10.01
C ASN A 169 6.58 14.44 11.36
N PHE A 170 5.63 14.76 12.26
CA PHE A 170 5.95 15.19 13.62
C PHE A 170 6.73 14.13 14.37
N THR A 171 6.26 12.88 14.41
CA THR A 171 7.00 11.80 15.08
C THR A 171 8.39 11.57 14.45
N GLY A 172 8.49 11.65 13.12
CA GLY A 172 9.76 11.58 12.38
C GLY A 172 10.77 12.66 12.78
N TYR A 173 10.29 13.89 13.02
CA TYR A 173 11.10 15.02 13.47
C TYR A 173 11.75 14.77 14.85
N LEU A 174 11.11 13.96 15.70
CA LEU A 174 11.59 13.69 17.05
C LEU A 174 12.70 12.63 17.13
N LEU A 175 12.84 11.78 16.10
CA LEU A 175 13.76 10.64 16.12
C LEU A 175 15.24 10.99 16.35
N PRO A 176 15.81 12.08 15.77
CA PRO A 176 17.22 12.40 15.97
C PRO A 176 17.60 12.75 17.41
N TRP A 177 16.62 13.08 18.27
CA TRP A 177 16.82 13.47 19.66
C TRP A 177 17.82 14.62 19.84
N ASP A 178 17.72 15.63 18.96
CA ASP A 178 18.48 16.87 19.07
C ASP A 178 17.79 17.87 20.02
N GLN A 179 18.45 19.00 20.29
CA GLN A 179 17.91 20.03 21.20
C GLN A 179 16.54 20.52 20.74
N LEU A 180 16.34 20.67 19.42
CA LEU A 180 15.07 21.13 18.86
C LEU A 180 13.95 20.10 19.07
N ALA A 181 14.20 18.81 18.83
CA ALA A 181 13.24 17.75 19.12
C ALA A 181 12.88 17.69 20.62
N PHE A 182 13.87 17.83 21.52
CA PHE A 182 13.64 17.83 22.97
C PHE A 182 12.73 18.98 23.41
N TRP A 183 12.99 20.20 22.94
CA TRP A 183 12.14 21.36 23.23
C TRP A 183 10.75 21.24 22.63
N ALA A 184 10.63 20.69 21.41
CA ALA A 184 9.34 20.45 20.78
C ALA A 184 8.46 19.52 21.63
N ILE A 185 9.01 18.43 22.17
CA ILE A 185 8.27 17.53 23.07
C ILE A 185 7.87 18.26 24.34
N THR A 186 8.80 18.98 24.98
CA THR A 186 8.57 19.70 26.23
C THR A 186 7.42 20.71 26.11
N ILE A 187 7.39 21.47 25.01
CA ILE A 187 6.31 22.41 24.72
C ILE A 187 4.99 21.68 24.48
N CYS A 188 5.01 20.60 23.66
CA CYS A 188 3.81 19.81 23.39
C CYS A 188 3.22 19.18 24.66
N THR A 189 4.04 18.62 25.54
CA THR A 189 3.57 18.04 26.81
C THR A 189 3.05 19.12 27.74
N GLY A 190 3.71 20.28 27.80
CA GLY A 190 3.24 21.42 28.58
C GLY A 190 1.94 22.07 28.08
N MET A 191 1.54 21.83 26.83
CA MET A 191 0.22 22.27 26.31
C MET A 191 -0.92 21.30 26.67
N LEU A 192 -0.59 20.07 27.06
CA LEU A 192 -1.58 19.03 27.40
C LEU A 192 -1.95 18.99 28.89
N GLU A 193 -1.07 19.52 29.74
CA GLU A 193 -1.29 19.69 31.19
C GLU A 193 -2.01 21.02 31.49
#